data_AF-A0A946FJU5-F1
#
_entry.id   AF-A0A946FJU5-F1
#
_cell.length_a   1.000
_cell.length_b   1.000
_cell.length_c   1.000
_cell.angle_alpha   90.00
_cell.angle_beta   90.00
_cell.angle_gamma   90.00
#
_symmetry.space_group_name_H-M   'P 1'
#
loop_
_entity.id
_entity.type
_entity.pdbx_description
1 polymer ?
#
loop_
_entity_poly.entity_id
_entity_poly.type
_entity_poly.pdbx_seq_one_letter_code
_entity_poly.pdbx_strand_id
1 'polypeptide(L)'
;MNKGVIPLEARLEIKYTAPETEYHRLFHWVKHHSHGFFVHYPDRIVNNIYFDSQNYSSFWETLSGFSSRTKVRYRWYGESFFP
;
A
#
# COMPACT_ATOMS: atom_id res chain seq x y z
N MET A 1 17.57 0.20 -26.64
CA MET A 1 16.88 0.36 -25.34
C MET A 1 17.43 -0.69 -24.40
N ASN A 2 18.25 -0.30 -23.42
CA ASN A 2 18.77 -1.25 -22.42
C ASN A 2 17.57 -1.82 -21.66
N LYS A 3 17.30 -3.12 -21.81
CA LYS A 3 16.44 -3.84 -20.88
C LYS A 3 17.16 -3.79 -19.53
N GLY A 4 16.71 -2.90 -18.65
CA GLY A 4 17.31 -2.74 -17.32
C GLY A 4 17.28 -4.08 -16.60
N VAL A 5 18.45 -4.60 -16.26
CA VAL A 5 18.58 -5.83 -15.47
C VAL A 5 18.04 -5.52 -14.07
N ILE A 6 17.04 -6.28 -13.62
CA ILE A 6 16.54 -6.18 -12.24
C ILE A 6 17.64 -6.75 -11.32
N PRO A 7 18.10 -6.02 -10.30
CA PRO A 7 19.09 -6.53 -9.35
C PRO A 7 18.60 -7.81 -8.66
N LEU A 8 19.51 -8.75 -8.40
CA LEU A 8 19.18 -10.01 -7.70
C LEU A 8 18.55 -9.76 -6.32
N GLU A 9 18.99 -8.70 -5.64
CA GLU A 9 18.52 -8.30 -4.31
C GLU A 9 17.29 -7.37 -4.33
N ALA A 10 16.64 -7.22 -5.49
CA ALA A 10 15.49 -6.33 -5.61
C ALA A 10 14.31 -6.86 -4.78
N ARG A 11 13.76 -6.02 -3.92
CA ARG A 11 12.51 -6.32 -3.21
C ARG A 11 11.35 -6.39 -4.21
N LEU A 12 10.62 -7.50 -4.18
CA LEU A 12 9.36 -7.66 -4.88
C LEU A 12 8.18 -7.38 -3.93
N GLU A 13 7.25 -6.53 -4.36
CA GLU A 13 5.99 -6.29 -3.67
C GLU A 13 4.84 -6.53 -4.65
N ILE A 14 3.91 -7.41 -4.28
CA ILE A 14 2.74 -7.74 -5.10
C ILE A 14 1.47 -7.40 -4.32
N LYS A 15 0.48 -6.83 -5.02
CA LYS A 15 -0.83 -6.44 -4.46
C LYS A 15 -1.94 -7.12 -5.26
N TYR A 16 -2.93 -7.63 -4.56
CA TYR A 16 -4.08 -8.29 -5.14
C TYR A 16 -5.36 -7.75 -4.50
N THR A 17 -6.42 -7.63 -5.30
CA THR A 17 -7.77 -7.42 -4.79
C THR A 17 -8.37 -8.79 -4.49
N ALA A 18 -8.96 -8.97 -3.32
CA ALA A 18 -9.63 -10.19 -2.92
C ALA A 18 -11.07 -9.87 -2.46
N PRO A 19 -12.06 -10.72 -2.79
CA PRO A 19 -13.41 -10.57 -2.25
C PRO A 19 -13.43 -10.89 -0.75
N GLU A 20 -14.41 -10.36 -0.05
CA GLU A 20 -14.55 -10.54 1.41
C GLU A 20 -14.66 -12.03 1.82
N THR A 21 -15.25 -12.86 0.96
CA THR A 21 -15.36 -14.31 1.16
C THR A 21 -14.01 -15.02 1.32
N GLU A 22 -12.91 -14.40 0.84
CA GLU A 22 -11.56 -14.95 0.94
C GLU A 22 -10.84 -14.57 2.24
N TYR A 23 -11.43 -13.71 3.07
CA TYR A 23 -10.81 -13.18 4.27
C TYR A 23 -10.25 -14.28 5.19
N HIS A 24 -11.08 -15.27 5.54
CA HIS A 24 -10.66 -16.35 6.45
C HIS A 24 -9.57 -17.23 5.84
N ARG A 25 -9.63 -17.50 4.53
CA ARG A 25 -8.60 -18.30 3.83
C ARG A 25 -7.26 -17.57 3.84
N LEU A 26 -7.25 -16.27 3.51
CA LEU A 26 -6.06 -15.44 3.51
C LEU A 26 -5.48 -15.27 4.91
N PHE A 27 -6.34 -15.04 5.91
CA PHE A 27 -5.91 -14.92 7.31
C PHE A 27 -5.25 -16.21 7.80
N HIS A 28 -5.85 -17.37 7.54
CA HIS A 28 -5.27 -18.68 7.85
C HIS A 28 -3.91 -18.87 7.16
N TRP A 29 -3.83 -18.58 5.85
CA TRP A 29 -2.58 -18.68 5.11
C TRP A 29 -1.45 -17.83 5.71
N VAL A 30 -1.72 -16.57 6.05
CA VAL A 30 -0.72 -15.68 6.67
C VAL A 30 -0.29 -16.17 8.06
N LYS A 31 -1.24 -16.59 8.90
CA LYS A 31 -0.97 -17.07 10.27
C LYS A 31 -0.18 -18.37 10.32
N HIS A 32 -0.34 -19.24 9.32
CA HIS A 32 0.33 -20.54 9.23
C HIS A 32 1.49 -20.57 8.23
N HIS A 33 1.91 -19.42 7.71
CA HIS A 33 3.07 -19.36 6.83
C HIS A 33 4.35 -19.75 7.57
N SER A 34 5.22 -20.53 6.94
CA SER A 34 6.47 -21.05 7.55
C SER A 34 7.44 -19.97 8.04
N HIS A 35 7.34 -18.76 7.47
CA HIS A 35 8.12 -17.59 7.89
C HIS A 35 7.60 -16.90 9.18
N GLY A 36 6.51 -17.39 9.79
CA GLY A 36 6.09 -16.97 11.13
C GLY A 36 5.68 -15.51 11.24
N PHE A 37 4.84 -15.01 10.33
CA PHE A 37 4.38 -13.62 10.36
C PHE A 37 3.66 -13.28 11.67
N PHE A 38 3.98 -12.12 12.24
CA PHE A 38 3.38 -11.60 13.47
C PHE A 38 2.83 -10.20 13.28
N VAL A 39 1.93 -9.82 14.18
CA VAL A 39 1.31 -8.50 14.20
C VAL A 39 2.34 -7.51 14.75
N HIS A 40 2.86 -6.63 13.90
CA HIS A 40 3.86 -5.64 14.32
C HIS A 40 3.24 -4.47 15.10
N TYR A 41 1.97 -4.16 14.86
CA TYR A 41 1.28 -3.02 15.44
C TYR A 41 -0.14 -3.38 15.87
N PRO A 42 -0.69 -2.75 16.93
CA PRO A 42 -2.07 -2.98 17.33
C PRO A 42 -3.05 -2.57 16.22
N ASP A 43 -4.24 -3.16 16.28
CA ASP A 43 -5.35 -2.81 15.39
C ASP A 43 -5.64 -1.32 15.51
N ARG A 44 -5.78 -0.67 14.34
CA ARG A 44 -5.89 0.79 14.26
C ARG A 44 -6.59 1.19 12.98
N ILE A 45 -7.37 2.26 13.07
CA ILE A 45 -7.89 2.97 11.90
C ILE A 45 -6.74 3.77 11.30
N VAL A 46 -6.47 3.61 10.00
CA VAL A 46 -5.41 4.35 9.30
C VAL A 46 -6.06 5.35 8.35
N ASN A 47 -5.98 6.63 8.70
CA ASN A 47 -6.61 7.69 7.93
C ASN A 47 -5.59 8.43 7.06
N ASN A 48 -6.01 8.89 5.88
CA ASN A 48 -5.14 9.62 4.96
C ASN A 48 -5.92 10.72 4.23
N ILE A 49 -5.39 11.93 4.21
CA ILE A 49 -5.78 12.98 3.26
C ILE A 49 -4.64 13.11 2.26
N TYR A 50 -4.92 12.81 0.98
CA TYR A 50 -3.96 12.98 -0.09
C TYR A 50 -4.10 14.39 -0.67
N PHE A 51 -2.96 15.07 -0.83
CA PHE A 51 -2.91 16.38 -1.45
C PHE A 51 -2.59 16.25 -2.94
N ASP A 52 -3.12 17.16 -3.74
CA ASP A 52 -2.80 17.28 -5.15
C ASP A 52 -2.61 18.77 -5.53
N SER A 53 -2.09 19.01 -6.73
CA SER A 53 -2.03 20.35 -7.31
C SER A 53 -3.37 20.75 -7.91
N GLN A 54 -3.54 22.04 -8.18
CA GLN A 54 -4.72 22.57 -8.89
C GLN A 54 -4.95 21.92 -10.26
N ASN A 55 -3.89 21.41 -10.87
CA ASN A 55 -3.92 20.73 -12.18
C ASN A 55 -4.03 19.20 -12.06
N TYR A 56 -4.26 18.66 -10.87
CA TYR A 56 -4.40 17.21 -10.62
C TYR A 56 -3.17 16.40 -11.05
N SER A 57 -1.97 16.95 -10.87
CA SER A 57 -0.73 16.32 -11.33
C SER A 57 -0.54 14.91 -10.77
N SER A 58 -0.84 14.70 -9.48
CA SER A 58 -0.66 13.42 -8.79
C SER A 58 -1.68 12.38 -9.25
N PHE A 59 -2.91 12.82 -9.53
CA PHE A 59 -3.93 12.01 -10.19
C PHE A 59 -3.46 11.53 -11.58
N TRP A 60 -2.97 12.44 -12.43
CA TRP A 60 -2.52 12.08 -13.78
C TRP A 60 -1.30 11.16 -13.74
N GLU A 61 -0.32 11.41 -12.88
CA GLU A 61 0.81 10.50 -12.65
C GLU A 61 0.34 9.10 -12.22
N THR A 62 -0.75 9.05 -11.45
CA THR A 62 -1.35 7.78 -11.01
C THR A 62 -1.99 7.03 -12.15
N LEU A 63 -2.79 7.72 -12.97
CA LEU A 63 -3.51 7.12 -14.10
C LEU A 63 -2.55 6.69 -15.22
N SER A 64 -1.52 7.49 -15.50
CA SER A 64 -0.50 7.19 -16.51
C SER A 64 0.52 6.13 -16.09
N GLY A 65 0.48 5.68 -14.83
CA GLY A 65 1.34 4.60 -14.34
C GLY A 65 2.80 5.00 -14.11
N PHE A 66 3.08 6.26 -13.81
CA PHE A 66 4.44 6.69 -13.47
C PHE A 66 4.93 5.97 -12.20
N SER A 67 6.09 5.32 -12.31
CA SER A 67 6.72 4.57 -11.22
C SER A 67 7.39 5.50 -10.21
N SER A 68 8.13 6.50 -10.71
CA SER A 68 8.69 7.58 -9.91
C SER A 68 7.68 8.71 -9.80
N ARG A 69 7.09 8.88 -8.62
CA ARG A 69 6.07 9.90 -8.33
C ARG A 69 6.08 10.28 -6.85
N THR A 70 5.66 11.49 -6.55
CA THR A 70 5.56 11.98 -5.17
C THR A 70 4.12 11.84 -4.67
N LYS A 71 3.93 11.28 -3.47
CA LYS A 71 2.61 11.15 -2.83
C LYS A 71 2.58 11.93 -1.52
N VAL A 72 2.08 13.15 -1.56
CA VAL A 72 1.94 14.00 -0.37
C VAL A 72 0.66 13.63 0.37
N ARG A 73 0.76 13.33 1.68
CA ARG A 73 -0.40 12.96 2.49
C ARG A 73 -0.26 13.39 3.95
N TYR A 74 -1.37 13.77 4.56
CA TYR A 74 -1.53 13.85 6.01
C TYR A 74 -2.13 12.53 6.51
N ARG A 75 -1.40 11.80 7.35
CA ARG A 75 -1.80 10.49 7.87
C ARG A 75 -1.87 10.53 9.40
N TRP A 76 -2.94 9.99 9.96
CA TRP A 76 -3.06 9.74 11.40
C TRP A 76 -3.63 8.35 11.68
N TYR A 77 -3.57 7.94 12.95
CA TYR A 77 -3.99 6.62 13.41
C TYR A 77 -5.02 6.77 14.53
N GLY A 78 -6.12 6.02 14.45
CA GLY A 78 -7.23 6.10 15.40
C GLY A 78 -8.25 7.19 15.06
N GLU A 79 -9.06 7.55 16.05
CA GLU A 79 -10.08 8.60 15.95
C GLU A 79 -9.44 9.99 15.72
N SER A 80 -10.14 10.87 15.01
CA SER A 80 -9.76 12.27 14.88
C SER A 80 -10.34 13.08 16.05
N PHE A 81 -9.53 13.93 16.68
CA PHE A 81 -10.00 14.92 17.66
C PHE A 81 -10.48 16.23 17.01
N PHE A 82 -10.29 16.38 15.70
CA PHE A 82 -10.84 17.49 14.91
C PHE A 82 -12.05 17.00 14.09
N PRO A 83 -13.08 17.85 13.90
CA PRO A 83 -14.33 17.49 13.23
C PRO A 83 -14.15 17.04 11.78
#